data_AF-A0A964XS11-F1
#
_entry.id   AF-A0A964XS11-F1
#
_cell.length_a   1.000
_cell.length_b   1.000
_cell.length_c   1.000
_cell.angle_alpha   90.00
_cell.angle_beta   90.00
_cell.angle_gamma   90.00
#
_symmetry.space_group_name_H-M   'P 1'
#
loop_
_entity.id
_entity.type
_entity.pdbx_description
1 polymer ?
#
loop_
_entity_poly.entity_id
_entity_poly.type
_entity_poly.pdbx_seq_one_letter_code
_entity_poly.pdbx_strand_id
1 'polypeptide(L)'
;MKLKLQRFGDDQAAVVDQSISNQWQGLFDLKKTKTAFGEKPVKSEKQVAAEEAWFTNAKAYAAKGWEREPPTPLNRLKLCDALWARYTVDPGPNTQDYMVWLKDTIALHLRSADPNDVLGDPGLRTMVWCFFGESGVKRLKAKAAAA
;
A
#
# COMPACT_ATOMS: atom_id res chain seq x y z
N MET A 1 -19.33 -4.80 41.27
CA MET A 1 -18.33 -3.71 41.34
C MET A 1 -16.99 -4.27 40.90
N LYS A 2 -16.61 -4.16 39.61
CA LYS A 2 -15.33 -4.71 39.11
C LYS A 2 -14.19 -3.86 39.70
N LEU A 3 -13.20 -4.49 40.34
CA LEU A 3 -12.02 -3.82 40.89
C LEU A 3 -11.34 -3.01 39.77
N LYS A 4 -11.07 -1.71 39.99
CA LYS A 4 -10.52 -0.78 38.99
C LYS A 4 -9.19 -1.22 38.36
N LEU A 5 -8.52 -2.22 38.95
CA LEU A 5 -7.26 -2.81 38.49
C LEU A 5 -7.46 -3.92 37.45
N GLN A 6 -8.57 -4.67 37.50
CA GLN A 6 -8.83 -5.79 36.58
C GLN A 6 -8.90 -5.36 35.10
N ARG A 7 -9.19 -4.08 34.82
CA ARG A 7 -9.22 -3.53 33.46
C ARG A 7 -7.83 -3.49 32.79
N PHE A 8 -6.75 -3.63 33.55
CA PHE A 8 -5.38 -3.53 33.05
C PHE A 8 -4.72 -4.89 32.78
N GLY A 9 -5.41 -6.02 33.00
CA GLY A 9 -4.89 -7.35 32.65
C GLY A 9 -3.52 -7.62 33.27
N ASP A 10 -2.53 -7.93 32.43
CA ASP A 10 -1.13 -8.22 32.84
C ASP A 10 -0.36 -6.97 33.29
N ASP A 11 -0.83 -5.76 32.93
CA ASP A 11 -0.19 -4.49 33.28
C ASP A 11 -0.56 -4.02 34.71
N GLN A 12 -1.28 -4.84 35.50
CA GLN A 12 -1.74 -4.47 36.85
C GLN A 12 -0.62 -4.01 37.77
N ALA A 13 0.52 -4.71 37.79
CA ALA A 13 1.67 -4.36 38.63
C ALA A 13 2.27 -3.01 38.22
N ALA A 14 2.42 -2.78 36.91
CA ALA A 14 3.00 -1.56 36.38
C ALA A 14 2.14 -0.32 36.67
N VAL A 15 0.81 -0.45 36.71
CA VAL A 15 -0.10 0.64 37.10
C VAL A 15 0.04 0.98 38.58
N VAL A 16 0.24 -0.03 39.43
CA VAL A 16 0.47 0.16 40.87
C VAL A 16 1.79 0.88 41.09
N ASP A 17 2.87 0.44 40.44
CA ASP A 17 4.20 1.06 40.56
C ASP A 17 4.18 2.53 40.10
N GLN A 18 3.49 2.82 38.99
CA GLN A 18 3.31 4.18 38.50
C GLN A 18 2.45 5.05 39.44
N SER A 19 1.48 4.45 40.13
CA SER A 19 0.68 5.16 41.13
C SER A 19 1.49 5.48 42.38
N ILE A 20 2.35 4.55 42.82
CA ILE A 20 3.28 4.75 43.93
C ILE A 20 4.27 5.87 43.60
N SER A 21 4.86 5.86 42.40
CA SER A 21 5.78 6.93 41.98
C SER A 21 5.11 8.30 41.91
N ASN A 22 3.80 8.34 41.61
CA ASN A 22 3.01 9.57 41.51
C ASN A 22 2.27 9.93 42.81
N GLN A 23 2.74 9.45 43.97
CA GLN A 23 2.16 9.79 45.29
C GLN A 23 0.65 9.49 45.38
N TRP A 24 0.22 8.37 44.82
CA TRP A 24 -1.17 7.87 44.89
C TRP A 24 -2.20 8.76 44.17
N GLN A 25 -1.77 9.69 43.32
CA GLN A 25 -2.67 10.51 42.50
C GLN A 25 -3.26 9.70 41.34
N GLY A 26 -4.27 8.88 41.64
CA GLY A 26 -5.26 8.34 40.69
C GLY A 26 -4.75 7.41 39.58
N LEU A 27 -5.33 6.20 39.48
CA LEU A 27 -5.12 5.28 38.35
C LEU A 27 -5.81 5.80 37.07
N PHE A 28 -5.23 6.75 36.36
CA PHE A 28 -5.83 7.31 35.15
C PHE A 28 -4.87 7.26 33.97
N ASP A 29 -4.65 6.04 33.48
CA ASP A 29 -3.96 5.71 32.22
C ASP A 29 -2.46 5.44 32.37
N LEU A 30 -2.10 4.18 32.14
CA LEU A 30 -0.71 3.75 32.09
C LEU A 30 -0.08 4.34 30.83
N LYS A 31 0.69 5.41 31.00
CA LYS A 31 1.49 5.99 29.92
C LYS A 31 2.66 5.04 29.62
N LYS A 32 2.43 4.02 28.79
CA LYS A 32 3.53 3.23 28.21
C LYS A 32 4.42 4.23 27.48
N THR A 33 5.69 4.28 27.88
CA THR A 33 6.72 5.10 27.25
C THR A 33 6.66 4.88 25.74
N LYS A 34 6.66 5.98 24.98
CA LYS A 34 6.77 5.92 23.51
C LYS A 34 7.97 5.03 23.17
N THR A 35 7.82 4.17 22.17
CA THR A 35 8.93 3.40 21.60
C THR A 35 10.09 4.35 21.29
N ALA A 36 11.33 3.88 21.52
CA ALA A 36 12.52 4.70 21.32
C ALA A 36 12.55 5.28 19.89
N PHE A 37 13.17 6.45 19.72
CA PHE A 37 13.29 7.10 18.42
C PHE A 37 14.00 6.15 17.42
N GLY A 38 13.27 5.66 16.43
CA GLY A 38 13.76 4.70 15.43
C GLY A 38 13.22 3.27 15.57
N GLU A 39 12.61 2.91 16.70
CA GLU A 39 11.96 1.61 16.87
C GLU A 39 10.52 1.67 16.36
N LYS A 40 10.26 0.93 15.27
CA LYS A 40 8.89 0.69 14.81
C LYS A 40 8.17 -0.14 15.87
N PRO A 41 6.97 0.27 16.33
CA PRO A 41 6.20 -0.53 17.25
C PRO A 41 5.95 -1.92 16.64
N VAL A 42 6.25 -2.97 17.41
CA VAL A 42 6.02 -4.35 17.00
C VAL A 42 4.51 -4.50 16.79
N LYS A 43 4.10 -4.79 15.55
CA LYS A 43 2.69 -4.98 15.22
C LYS A 43 2.17 -6.19 15.98
N SER A 44 1.02 -6.04 16.60
CA SER A 44 0.33 -7.19 17.21
C SER A 44 -0.09 -8.20 16.15
N GLU A 45 -0.20 -9.48 16.50
CA GLU A 45 -0.68 -10.53 15.60
C GLU A 45 -2.02 -10.18 14.92
N LYS A 46 -2.91 -9.49 15.66
CA LYS A 46 -4.19 -8.98 15.12
C LYS A 46 -4.02 -7.93 14.03
N GLN A 47 -3.03 -7.04 14.16
CA GLN A 47 -2.71 -6.04 13.14
C GLN A 47 -2.10 -6.68 11.90
N VAL A 48 -1.20 -7.66 12.08
CA VAL A 48 -0.62 -8.42 10.97
C VAL A 48 -1.71 -9.17 10.20
N ALA A 49 -2.61 -9.87 10.91
CA ALA A 49 -3.72 -10.58 10.28
C ALA A 49 -4.70 -9.63 9.56
N ALA A 50 -4.95 -8.44 10.10
CA ALA A 50 -5.81 -7.44 9.46
C ALA A 50 -5.19 -6.87 8.17
N GLU A 51 -3.89 -6.59 8.17
CA GLU A 51 -3.17 -6.15 6.97
C GLU A 51 -3.13 -7.22 5.88
N GLU A 52 -2.93 -8.48 6.27
CA GLU A 52 -2.93 -9.63 5.36
C GLU A 52 -4.32 -9.89 4.77
N ALA A 53 -5.39 -9.77 5.59
CA ALA A 53 -6.77 -9.86 5.12
C ALA A 53 -7.12 -8.72 4.15
N TRP A 54 -6.70 -7.49 4.45
CA TRP A 54 -6.87 -6.35 3.56
C TRP A 54 -6.15 -6.58 2.22
N PHE A 55 -4.90 -7.05 2.26
CA PHE A 55 -4.12 -7.34 1.06
C PHE A 55 -4.74 -8.46 0.22
N THR A 56 -5.23 -9.51 0.87
CA THR A 56 -5.91 -10.64 0.20
C THR A 56 -7.18 -10.18 -0.50
N ASN A 57 -7.97 -9.32 0.16
CA ASN A 57 -9.16 -8.72 -0.45
C ASN A 57 -8.81 -7.79 -1.62
N ALA A 58 -7.77 -6.97 -1.48
CA ALA A 58 -7.30 -6.11 -2.56
C ALA A 58 -6.84 -6.93 -3.79
N LYS A 59 -6.12 -8.04 -3.55
CA LYS A 59 -5.73 -9.00 -4.60
C LYS A 59 -6.94 -9.64 -5.27
N ALA A 60 -7.92 -10.13 -4.51
CA ALA A 60 -9.12 -10.76 -5.05
C ALA A 60 -9.96 -9.77 -5.88
N TYR A 61 -10.07 -8.52 -5.43
CA TYR A 61 -10.78 -7.48 -6.18
C TYR A 61 -10.03 -7.09 -7.46
N ALA A 62 -8.70 -7.01 -7.40
CA ALA A 62 -7.87 -6.82 -8.58
C ALA A 62 -8.07 -7.97 -9.57
N ALA A 63 -7.95 -9.24 -9.12
CA ALA A 63 -8.06 -10.43 -9.95
C ALA A 63 -9.37 -10.48 -10.76
N LYS A 64 -10.50 -10.10 -10.15
CA LYS A 64 -11.78 -9.97 -10.87
C LYS A 64 -11.73 -8.97 -12.03
N GLY A 65 -11.00 -7.86 -11.86
CA GLY A 65 -10.73 -6.91 -12.95
C GLY A 65 -9.82 -7.48 -14.03
N TRP A 66 -8.84 -8.31 -13.64
CA TRP A 66 -7.95 -9.02 -14.56
C TRP A 66 -8.66 -10.13 -15.35
N GLU A 67 -9.72 -10.73 -14.83
CA GLU A 67 -10.48 -11.80 -15.51
C GLU A 67 -11.62 -11.27 -16.37
N ARG A 68 -12.18 -10.10 -16.03
CA ARG A 68 -13.33 -9.51 -16.72
C ARG A 68 -13.01 -9.04 -18.14
N GLU A 69 -11.85 -8.40 -18.32
CA GLU A 69 -11.45 -7.86 -19.62
C GLU A 69 -10.58 -8.88 -20.38
N PRO A 70 -10.70 -8.97 -21.72
CA PRO A 70 -9.84 -9.84 -22.49
C PRO A 70 -8.37 -9.46 -22.25
N PRO A 71 -7.45 -10.44 -22.15
CA PRO A 71 -6.07 -10.25 -21.70
C PRO A 71 -5.18 -9.60 -22.77
N THR A 72 -5.67 -8.54 -23.42
CA THR A 72 -4.91 -7.76 -24.40
C THR A 72 -3.88 -6.88 -23.69
N PRO A 73 -2.72 -6.61 -24.31
CA PRO A 73 -1.69 -5.75 -23.72
C PRO A 73 -2.24 -4.37 -23.28
N LEU A 74 -3.14 -3.78 -24.07
CA LEU A 74 -3.76 -2.51 -23.76
C LEU A 74 -4.66 -2.57 -22.51
N ASN A 75 -5.49 -3.62 -22.38
CA ASN A 75 -6.34 -3.79 -21.20
C ASN A 75 -5.51 -4.06 -19.95
N ARG A 76 -4.39 -4.78 -20.07
CA ARG A 76 -3.44 -4.97 -18.96
C ARG A 76 -2.82 -3.63 -18.52
N LEU A 77 -2.48 -2.76 -19.46
CA LEU A 77 -1.99 -1.42 -19.14
C LEU A 77 -3.04 -0.56 -18.43
N LYS A 78 -4.30 -0.60 -18.86
CA LYS A 78 -5.41 0.11 -18.19
C LYS A 78 -5.65 -0.39 -16.76
N LEU A 79 -5.51 -1.69 -16.52
CA LEU A 79 -5.57 -2.25 -15.17
C LEU A 79 -4.38 -1.79 -14.32
N CYS A 80 -3.18 -1.70 -14.91
CA CYS A 80 -2.01 -1.16 -14.22
C CYS A 80 -2.20 0.31 -13.83
N ASP A 81 -2.81 1.13 -14.70
CA ASP A 81 -3.14 2.53 -14.42
C ASP A 81 -4.15 2.65 -13.26
N ALA A 82 -5.18 1.82 -13.24
CA ALA A 82 -6.14 1.77 -12.14
C ALA A 82 -5.50 1.33 -10.81
N LEU A 83 -4.57 0.37 -10.84
CA LEU A 83 -3.82 -0.04 -9.65
C LEU A 83 -2.88 1.06 -9.17
N TRP A 84 -2.19 1.73 -10.09
CA TRP A 84 -1.35 2.87 -9.79
C TRP A 84 -2.13 3.97 -9.07
N ALA A 85 -3.31 4.34 -9.59
CA ALA A 85 -4.19 5.33 -8.96
C ALA A 85 -4.61 4.95 -7.53
N ARG A 86 -4.84 3.66 -7.26
CA ARG A 86 -5.16 3.19 -5.89
C ARG A 86 -3.96 3.33 -4.96
N TYR A 87 -2.79 2.92 -5.41
CA TYR A 87 -1.57 2.99 -4.62
C TYR A 87 -1.12 4.42 -4.31
N THR A 88 -1.48 5.39 -5.16
CA THR A 88 -1.19 6.81 -4.92
C THR A 88 -2.22 7.48 -4.00
N VAL A 89 -3.49 7.08 -4.06
CA VAL A 89 -4.55 7.67 -3.22
C VAL A 89 -4.54 7.14 -1.78
N ASP A 90 -4.36 5.83 -1.61
CA ASP A 90 -4.35 5.19 -0.28
C ASP A 90 -3.11 4.29 -0.13
N PRO A 91 -1.95 4.88 0.26
CA PRO A 91 -0.72 4.13 0.36
C PRO A 91 -0.72 3.23 1.61
N GLY A 92 -0.72 1.91 1.39
CA GLY A 92 -0.50 0.91 2.41
C GLY A 92 0.99 0.73 2.79
N PRO A 93 1.28 -0.11 3.80
CA PRO A 93 2.63 -0.31 4.32
C PRO A 93 3.63 -0.87 3.29
N ASN A 94 3.15 -1.60 2.29
CA ASN A 94 3.97 -2.26 1.26
C ASN A 94 3.86 -1.58 -0.12
N THR A 95 3.30 -0.36 -0.19
CA THR A 95 3.07 0.33 -1.47
C THR A 95 4.34 0.50 -2.29
N GLN A 96 5.50 0.69 -1.66
CA GLN A 96 6.77 0.82 -2.37
C GLN A 96 7.12 -0.45 -3.17
N ASP A 97 6.99 -1.63 -2.56
CA ASP A 97 7.25 -2.91 -3.22
C ASP A 97 6.25 -3.15 -4.36
N TYR A 98 4.98 -2.79 -4.16
CA TYR A 98 3.95 -2.88 -5.19
C TYR A 98 4.21 -1.95 -6.36
N MET A 99 4.74 -0.74 -6.12
CA MET A 99 5.11 0.21 -7.18
C MET A 99 6.30 -0.31 -8.02
N VAL A 100 7.26 -1.01 -7.41
CA VAL A 100 8.37 -1.66 -8.14
C VAL A 100 7.83 -2.77 -9.05
N TRP A 101 7.01 -3.68 -8.50
CA TRP A 101 6.35 -4.73 -9.28
C TRP A 101 5.49 -4.17 -10.42
N LEU A 102 4.76 -3.09 -10.14
CA LEU A 102 3.88 -2.45 -11.12
C LEU A 102 4.68 -1.85 -12.28
N LYS A 103 5.83 -1.21 -12.00
CA LYS A 103 6.73 -0.69 -13.03
C LYS A 103 7.21 -1.79 -13.98
N ASP A 104 7.63 -2.94 -13.46
CA ASP A 104 8.09 -4.07 -14.28
C ASP A 104 6.96 -4.67 -15.11
N THR A 105 5.76 -4.78 -14.53
CA THR A 105 4.56 -5.27 -15.20
C THR A 105 4.12 -4.34 -16.34
N ILE A 106 4.15 -3.01 -16.12
CA ILE A 106 3.89 -2.02 -17.16
C ILE A 106 4.92 -2.15 -18.29
N ALA A 107 6.21 -2.28 -17.95
CA ALA A 107 7.27 -2.43 -18.96
C ALA A 107 7.09 -3.67 -19.83
N LEU A 108 6.61 -4.78 -19.25
CA LEU A 108 6.28 -6.00 -19.99
C LEU A 108 5.17 -5.75 -21.02
N HIS A 109 4.05 -5.15 -20.61
CA HIS A 109 2.91 -4.94 -21.50
C HIS A 109 3.16 -3.84 -22.54
N LEU A 110 3.95 -2.81 -22.22
CA LEU A 110 4.38 -1.78 -23.19
C LEU A 110 5.22 -2.33 -24.35
N ARG A 111 5.85 -3.51 -24.20
CA ARG A 111 6.59 -4.12 -25.30
C ARG A 111 5.67 -4.68 -26.38
N SER A 112 4.48 -5.13 -26.00
CA SER A 112 3.54 -5.84 -26.87
C SER A 112 2.30 -5.01 -27.24
N ALA A 113 2.04 -3.90 -26.56
CA ALA A 113 0.95 -2.99 -26.88
C ALA A 113 1.26 -2.15 -28.13
N ASP A 114 0.22 -1.79 -28.88
CA ASP A 114 0.32 -0.81 -29.96
C ASP A 114 0.73 0.56 -29.36
N PRO A 115 1.86 1.13 -29.79
CA PRO A 115 2.30 2.44 -29.32
C PRO A 115 1.28 3.57 -29.57
N ASN A 116 0.48 3.50 -30.64
CA ASN A 116 -0.51 4.52 -30.99
C ASN A 116 -1.67 4.53 -30.01
N ASP A 117 -2.18 3.35 -29.63
CA ASP A 117 -3.23 3.21 -28.62
C ASP A 117 -2.78 3.76 -27.26
N VAL A 118 -1.53 3.49 -26.88
CA VAL A 118 -0.98 3.95 -25.59
C VAL A 118 -0.72 5.47 -25.60
N LEU A 119 -0.32 6.05 -26.72
CA LEU A 119 -0.17 7.51 -26.86
C LEU A 119 -1.51 8.25 -26.94
N GLY A 120 -2.53 7.60 -27.50
CA GLY A 120 -3.89 8.13 -27.63
C GLY A 120 -4.63 8.24 -26.30
N ASP A 121 -4.26 7.42 -25.31
CA ASP A 121 -4.82 7.46 -23.96
C ASP A 121 -4.01 8.40 -23.03
N PRO A 122 -4.57 9.54 -22.59
CA PRO A 122 -3.86 10.47 -21.72
C PRO A 122 -3.46 9.89 -20.36
N GLY A 123 -4.26 8.95 -19.82
CA GLY A 123 -3.98 8.29 -18.55
C GLY A 123 -2.75 7.41 -18.67
N LEU A 124 -2.74 6.52 -19.67
CA LEU A 124 -1.59 5.65 -19.93
C LEU A 124 -0.32 6.44 -20.26
N ARG A 125 -0.44 7.53 -21.05
CA ARG A 125 0.68 8.41 -21.34
C ARG A 125 1.27 9.05 -20.06
N THR A 126 0.40 9.44 -19.13
CA THR A 126 0.81 10.02 -17.85
C THR A 126 1.49 8.96 -16.98
N MET A 127 0.93 7.76 -16.88
CA MET A 127 1.55 6.63 -16.19
C MET A 127 2.95 6.32 -16.75
N VAL A 128 3.11 6.25 -18.07
CA VAL A 128 4.41 6.04 -18.72
C VAL A 128 5.41 7.13 -18.33
N TRP A 129 4.97 8.39 -18.33
CA TRP A 129 5.82 9.51 -17.91
C TRP A 129 6.20 9.42 -16.42
N CYS A 130 5.29 9.05 -15.53
CA CYS A 130 5.59 8.91 -14.10
C CYS A 130 6.60 7.79 -13.81
N PHE A 131 6.52 6.64 -14.49
CA PHE A 131 7.39 5.49 -14.21
C PHE A 131 8.72 5.50 -14.99
N PHE A 132 8.76 6.08 -16.19
CA PHE A 132 9.90 6.03 -17.10
C PHE A 132 10.40 7.42 -17.57
N GLY A 133 9.77 8.49 -17.09
CA GLY A 133 10.10 9.86 -17.44
C GLY A 133 9.83 10.19 -18.90
N GLU A 134 10.39 11.32 -19.33
CA GLU A 134 10.30 11.77 -20.72
C GLU A 134 10.93 10.77 -21.71
N SER A 135 11.95 10.02 -21.26
CA SER A 135 12.62 9.00 -22.07
C SER A 135 11.67 7.87 -22.49
N GLY A 136 10.77 7.44 -21.59
CA GLY A 136 9.77 6.42 -21.89
C GLY A 136 8.78 6.90 -22.96
N VAL A 137 8.29 8.13 -22.83
CA VAL A 137 7.37 8.74 -23.81
C VAL A 137 8.05 8.92 -25.17
N LYS A 138 9.31 9.37 -25.20
CA LYS A 138 10.10 9.50 -26.44
C LYS A 138 10.26 8.15 -27.15
N ARG A 139 10.57 7.08 -26.41
CA ARG A 139 10.65 5.72 -26.97
C ARG A 139 9.31 5.25 -27.53
N LEU A 140 8.21 5.56 -26.84
CA LEU A 140 6.86 5.21 -27.29
C LEU A 140 6.52 5.93 -28.61
N LYS A 141 6.81 7.23 -28.71
CA LYS A 141 6.66 8.02 -29.94
C LYS A 141 7.52 7.51 -31.09
N ALA A 142 8.77 7.13 -30.81
CA ALA A 142 9.66 6.56 -31.82
C ALA A 142 9.12 5.22 -32.35
N LYS A 143 8.56 4.36 -31.48
CA LYS A 143 7.90 3.13 -31.90
C LYS A 143 6.64 3.39 -32.71
N ALA A 144 5.82 4.35 -32.30
CA ALA A 144 4.60 4.74 -33.03
C ALA A 144 4.91 5.25 -34.45
N ALA A 145 6.00 6.00 -34.61
CA ALA A 145 6.43 6.49 -35.92
C ALA A 145 7.04 5.40 -36.83
N ALA A 146 7.39 4.25 -36.27
CA ALA A 146 7.99 3.12 -36.98
C ALA A 146 7.00 1.96 -37.25
N ALA A 147 5.78 2.06 -36.72
CA ALA A 147 4.67 1.13 -36.93
C ALA A 147 3.80 1.60 -38.08
#